data_AF-A0A1R3KUL6-F1
#
_entry.id   AF-A0A1R3KUL6-F1
#
_cell.length_a   1.000
_cell.length_b   1.000
_cell.length_c   1.000
_cell.angle_alpha   90.00
_cell.angle_beta   90.00
_cell.angle_gamma   90.00
#
_symmetry.space_group_name_H-M   'P 1'
#
loop_
_entity.id
_entity.type
_entity.pdbx_description
1 polymer ?
#
loop_
_entity_poly.entity_id
_entity_poly.type
_entity_poly.pdbx_seq_one_letter_code
_entity_poly.pdbx_strand_id
1 'polypeptide(L)'
;MFENLKQIEVFGLEAVDFACRGLLNMLQNSPHLESLHLLQGVRLSTNSEEVDKVFDPVPSPACFLTHLKTVKLSKFNGTEEELRAVKGLLQIARVLEKLWLNSNDETRIDP
;
A
#
# COMPACT_ATOMS: atom_id res chain seq x y z
N MET A 1 2.36 -0.11 -19.96
CA MET A 1 1.01 -0.15 -19.38
C MET A 1 0.50 -1.58 -19.38
N PHE A 2 0.02 -2.05 -18.25
CA PHE A 2 -0.45 -3.41 -17.94
C PHE A 2 -1.98 -3.40 -17.83
N GLU A 3 -2.67 -3.26 -18.97
CA GLU A 3 -4.11 -3.03 -19.02
C GLU A 3 -4.96 -4.11 -18.35
N ASN A 4 -4.50 -5.36 -18.36
CA ASN A 4 -5.24 -6.49 -17.83
C ASN A 4 -4.78 -6.91 -16.43
N LEU A 5 -3.79 -6.22 -15.84
CA LEU A 5 -3.26 -6.59 -14.54
C LEU A 5 -4.24 -6.16 -13.44
N LYS A 6 -4.90 -7.15 -12.83
CA LYS A 6 -5.89 -6.94 -11.77
C LYS A 6 -5.32 -7.03 -10.37
N GLN A 7 -4.18 -7.70 -10.21
CA GLN A 7 -3.60 -7.95 -8.91
C GLN A 7 -2.09 -7.78 -8.94
N ILE A 8 -1.57 -7.13 -7.92
CA ILE A 8 -0.14 -7.01 -7.64
C ILE A 8 0.11 -7.56 -6.24
N GLU A 9 1.08 -8.45 -6.15
CA GLU A 9 1.61 -8.95 -4.89
C GLU A 9 3.09 -8.58 -4.82
N VAL A 10 3.50 -7.93 -3.73
CA VAL A 10 4.88 -7.52 -3.51
C VAL A 10 5.44 -8.29 -2.33
N PHE A 11 6.45 -9.10 -2.62
CA PHE A 11 7.21 -9.86 -1.64
C PHE A 11 8.67 -9.37 -1.61
N GLY A 12 9.30 -9.44 -0.45
CA GLY A 12 10.67 -8.99 -0.24
C GLY A 12 11.28 -9.53 1.06
N LEU A 13 12.40 -8.95 1.47
CA LEU A 13 13.01 -9.22 2.78
C LEU A 13 12.59 -8.18 3.83
N GLU A 14 12.21 -6.99 3.40
CA GLU A 14 11.86 -5.85 4.25
C GLU A 14 10.48 -5.28 3.92
N ALA A 15 9.96 -4.44 4.83
CA ALA A 15 8.73 -3.69 4.61
C ALA A 15 8.84 -2.77 3.39
N VAL A 16 7.79 -2.80 2.58
CA VAL A 16 7.72 -2.02 1.34
C VAL A 16 7.55 -0.55 1.70
N ASP A 17 8.45 0.30 1.23
CA ASP A 17 8.26 1.74 1.30
C ASP A 17 7.16 2.16 0.30
N PHE A 18 6.05 2.68 0.82
CA PHE A 18 4.92 3.10 0.01
C PHE A 18 5.24 4.29 -0.90
N ALA A 19 6.28 5.08 -0.57
CA ALA A 19 6.81 6.14 -1.41
C ALA A 19 7.85 5.65 -2.44
N CYS A 20 8.12 4.34 -2.50
CA CYS A 20 9.07 3.77 -3.46
C CYS A 20 8.64 4.06 -4.90
N ARG A 21 9.51 4.74 -5.66
CA ARG A 21 9.26 5.08 -7.08
C ARG A 21 8.96 3.85 -7.93
N GLY A 22 9.61 2.71 -7.65
CA GLY A 22 9.38 1.46 -8.37
C GLY A 22 7.94 0.97 -8.19
N LEU A 23 7.44 0.98 -6.97
CA LEU A 23 6.06 0.62 -6.65
C LEU A 23 5.08 1.60 -7.32
N LEU A 24 5.28 2.91 -7.15
CA LEU A 24 4.43 3.93 -7.74
C LEU A 24 4.36 3.81 -9.27
N ASN A 25 5.50 3.57 -9.92
CA ASN A 25 5.56 3.37 -11.37
C ASN A 25 4.79 2.11 -11.82
N MET A 26 4.86 1.01 -11.05
CA MET A 26 4.08 -0.20 -11.31
C MET A 26 2.58 0.06 -11.21
N LEU A 27 2.15 0.79 -10.17
CA LEU A 27 0.75 1.15 -9.94
C LEU A 27 0.23 2.11 -11.03
N GLN A 28 1.02 3.10 -11.42
CA GLN A 28 0.71 4.02 -12.53
C GLN A 28 0.56 3.29 -13.87
N ASN A 29 1.36 2.25 -14.09
CA ASN A 29 1.25 1.43 -15.28
C ASN A 29 0.12 0.40 -15.22
N SER A 30 -0.64 0.30 -14.13
CA SER A 30 -1.68 -0.73 -13.95
C SER A 30 -3.05 -0.07 -13.70
N PRO A 31 -3.67 0.55 -14.73
CA PRO A 31 -4.85 1.40 -14.55
C PRO A 31 -6.09 0.66 -14.05
N HIS A 32 -6.20 -0.63 -14.33
CA HIS A 32 -7.34 -1.49 -13.93
C HIS A 32 -7.04 -2.39 -12.73
N LEU A 33 -6.01 -2.06 -11.93
CA LEU A 33 -5.65 -2.83 -10.76
C LEU A 33 -6.78 -2.82 -9.72
N GLU A 34 -7.17 -3.99 -9.26
CA GLU A 34 -8.25 -4.19 -8.29
C GLU A 34 -7.75 -4.59 -6.90
N SER A 35 -6.59 -5.25 -6.82
CA SER A 35 -6.01 -5.75 -5.58
C SER A 35 -4.51 -5.47 -5.45
N LEU A 36 -4.10 -4.95 -4.30
CA LEU A 36 -2.69 -4.78 -3.93
C LEU A 36 -2.40 -5.53 -2.62
N HIS A 37 -1.38 -6.40 -2.62
CA HIS A 37 -0.94 -7.13 -1.43
C HIS A 37 0.54 -6.88 -1.15
N LEU A 38 0.85 -6.34 0.03
CA LEU A 38 2.21 -6.17 0.54
C LEU A 38 2.48 -7.23 1.61
N LEU A 39 3.32 -8.24 1.28
CA LEU A 39 3.49 -9.44 2.10
C LEU A 39 4.45 -9.26 3.29
N GLN A 40 5.29 -8.24 3.28
CA GLN A 40 6.38 -8.08 4.26
C GLN A 40 6.25 -6.81 5.09
N GLY A 41 5.03 -6.30 5.24
CA GLY A 41 4.77 -5.02 5.88
C GLY A 41 4.82 -3.87 4.89
N VAL A 42 4.44 -2.71 5.41
CA VAL A 42 4.48 -1.42 4.72
C VAL A 42 5.16 -0.43 5.63
N ARG A 43 5.86 0.54 5.06
CA ARG A 43 6.32 1.72 5.79
C ARG A 43 6.18 2.94 4.90
N LEU A 44 6.22 4.11 5.52
CA LEU A 44 6.31 5.37 4.81
C LEU A 44 7.54 6.10 5.34
N SER A 45 8.63 6.06 4.57
CA SER A 45 9.93 6.61 5.00
C SER A 45 9.97 8.14 5.06
N THR A 46 8.97 8.82 4.51
CA THR A 46 8.90 10.27 4.49
C THR A 46 8.43 10.80 5.84
N ASN A 47 9.32 11.47 6.57
CA ASN A 47 9.05 12.15 7.84
C ASN A 47 8.13 13.38 7.73
N SER A 48 7.70 13.76 6.53
CA SER A 48 6.89 14.96 6.35
C SER A 48 5.46 14.71 6.82
N GLU A 49 4.95 15.62 7.64
CA GLU A 49 3.53 15.81 7.97
C GLU A 49 2.64 15.95 6.72
N GLU A 50 3.27 16.06 5.55
CA GLU A 50 2.69 16.14 4.23
C GLU A 50 2.70 14.75 3.56
N VAL A 51 1.88 13.84 4.09
CA VAL A 51 1.43 12.66 3.33
C VAL A 51 0.91 13.09 1.95
N ASP A 52 0.36 14.31 1.89
CA ASP A 52 -0.06 15.00 0.68
C ASP A 52 1.06 15.14 -0.37
N LYS A 53 2.34 15.34 0.02
CA LYS A 53 3.47 15.49 -0.92
C LYS A 53 4.03 14.18 -1.48
N VAL A 54 3.72 13.03 -0.88
CA VAL A 54 4.07 11.73 -1.51
C VAL A 54 3.27 11.54 -2.80
N PHE A 55 2.08 12.15 -2.85
CA PHE A 55 1.15 12.09 -3.98
C PHE A 55 0.99 13.44 -4.70
N ASP A 56 1.86 14.42 -4.43
CA ASP A 56 1.84 15.74 -5.04
C ASP A 56 3.30 16.17 -5.36
N PRO A 57 3.72 16.30 -6.64
CA PRO A 57 2.93 16.44 -7.86
C PRO A 57 2.88 15.16 -8.71
N VAL A 58 3.18 13.99 -8.12
CA VAL A 58 3.09 12.71 -8.84
C VAL A 58 1.60 12.39 -9.00
N PRO A 59 1.06 12.29 -10.23
CA PRO A 59 -0.35 11.94 -10.40
C PRO A 59 -0.59 10.62 -9.69
N SER A 60 -1.45 10.68 -8.66
CA SER A 60 -1.88 9.51 -7.91
C SER A 60 -2.25 8.39 -8.90
N PRO A 61 -1.80 7.14 -8.69
CA PRO A 61 -2.10 6.06 -9.63
C PRO A 61 -3.60 6.01 -9.94
N ALA A 62 -3.97 6.11 -11.22
CA ALA A 62 -5.37 6.23 -11.62
C ALA A 62 -6.23 5.07 -11.10
N CYS A 63 -5.63 3.89 -10.90
CA CYS A 63 -6.30 2.73 -10.32
C CYS A 63 -6.82 2.99 -8.90
N PHE A 64 -6.20 3.85 -8.10
CA PHE A 64 -6.65 4.17 -6.73
C PHE A 64 -7.99 4.89 -6.72
N LEU A 65 -8.26 5.67 -7.77
CA LEU A 65 -9.50 6.43 -7.92
C LEU A 65 -10.60 5.65 -8.63
N THR A 66 -10.28 4.54 -9.30
CA THR A 66 -11.17 3.91 -10.27
C THR A 66 -11.42 2.42 -10.04
N HIS A 67 -10.41 1.64 -9.65
CA HIS A 67 -10.49 0.17 -9.64
C HIS A 67 -9.96 -0.51 -8.38
N LEU A 68 -9.10 0.13 -7.60
CA LEU A 68 -8.46 -0.51 -6.44
C LEU A 68 -9.48 -0.72 -5.32
N LYS A 69 -10.01 -1.95 -5.23
CA LYS A 69 -11.06 -2.33 -4.28
C LYS A 69 -10.49 -2.99 -3.03
N THR A 70 -9.35 -3.66 -3.14
CA THR A 70 -8.77 -4.42 -2.02
C THR A 70 -7.30 -4.09 -1.81
N VAL A 71 -6.94 -3.82 -0.55
CA VAL A 71 -5.55 -3.75 -0.12
C VAL A 71 -5.32 -4.72 1.05
N LYS A 72 -4.22 -5.46 0.99
CA LYS A 72 -3.79 -6.40 2.03
C LYS A 72 -2.39 -6.05 2.50
N LEU A 73 -2.24 -5.80 3.79
CA LEU A 73 -0.98 -5.51 4.46
C LEU A 73 -0.71 -6.65 5.44
N SER A 74 0.31 -7.46 5.15
CA SER A 74 0.77 -8.51 6.06
C SER A 74 1.85 -7.98 6.98
N LYS A 75 2.08 -8.65 8.11
CA LYS A 75 3.08 -8.26 9.12
C LYS A 75 2.84 -6.86 9.70
N PHE A 76 1.59 -6.43 9.77
CA PHE A 76 1.21 -5.11 10.24
C PHE A 76 1.34 -5.02 11.76
N ASN A 77 2.29 -4.22 12.26
CA ASN A 77 2.54 -4.09 13.70
C ASN A 77 1.88 -2.84 14.31
N GLY A 78 1.25 -1.99 13.51
CA GLY A 78 0.60 -0.75 13.96
C GLY A 78 1.59 0.34 14.35
N THR A 79 2.81 0.29 13.80
CA THR A 79 3.81 1.36 13.97
C THR A 79 3.31 2.67 13.38
N GLU A 80 3.88 3.79 13.84
CA GLU A 80 3.53 5.12 13.33
C GLU A 80 3.77 5.24 11.81
N GLU A 81 4.84 4.63 11.28
CA GLU A 81 5.13 4.61 9.84
C GLU A 81 4.07 3.83 9.05
N GLU A 82 3.63 2.69 9.57
CA GLU A 82 2.55 1.87 8.98
C GLU A 82 1.22 2.62 8.99
N LEU A 83 0.86 3.25 10.11
CA LEU A 83 -0.38 4.02 10.22
C LEU A 83 -0.39 5.22 9.28
N ARG A 84 0.75 5.90 9.08
CA ARG A 84 0.88 6.96 8.07
C ARG A 84 0.70 6.44 6.65
N ALA A 85 1.29 5.29 6.31
CA ALA A 85 1.08 4.66 5.01
C ALA A 85 -0.40 4.34 4.77
N VAL A 86 -1.08 3.76 5.77
CA VAL A 86 -2.52 3.46 5.70
C VAL A 86 -3.34 4.73 5.55
N LYS A 87 -3.04 5.78 6.33
CA LYS A 87 -3.73 7.07 6.23
C LYS A 87 -3.60 7.66 4.82
N GLY A 88 -2.38 7.66 4.26
CA GLY A 88 -2.13 8.15 2.90
C GLY A 88 -2.89 7.36 1.85
N LEU A 89 -2.85 6.03 1.92
CA LEU A 89 -3.64 5.16 1.05
C LEU A 89 -5.13 5.47 1.12
N LEU A 90 -5.70 5.65 2.32
CA LEU A 90 -7.13 5.91 2.49
C LEU A 90 -7.56 7.30 1.99
N GLN A 91 -6.67 8.29 2.03
CA GLN A 91 -6.96 9.63 1.50
C GLN A 91 -7.12 9.63 -0.03
N ILE A 92 -6.39 8.75 -0.73
CA ILE A 92 -6.34 8.70 -2.20
C ILE A 92 -7.20 7.58 -2.79
N ALA A 93 -7.33 6.43 -2.12
CA ALA A 93 -8.02 5.25 -2.63
C ALA A 93 -9.54 5.32 -2.37
N ARG A 94 -10.23 6.22 -3.08
CA ARG A 94 -11.65 6.53 -2.84
C ARG A 94 -12.62 5.37 -3.09
N VAL A 95 -12.24 4.41 -3.94
CA VAL A 95 -13.07 3.25 -4.30
C VAL A 95 -12.69 1.98 -3.52
N LEU A 96 -11.83 2.11 -2.50
CA LEU A 96 -11.40 0.99 -1.69
C LEU A 96 -12.57 0.44 -0.88
N GLU A 97 -12.89 -0.83 -1.09
CA GLU A 97 -13.98 -1.54 -0.40
C GLU A 97 -13.45 -2.29 0.83
N LYS A 98 -12.22 -2.81 0.75
CA LYS A 98 -11.64 -3.70 1.76
C LYS A 98 -10.18 -3.36 2.03
N LEU A 99 -9.86 -3.15 3.31
CA LEU A 99 -8.49 -3.06 3.82
C LEU A 99 -8.26 -4.18 4.83
N TRP A 100 -7.26 -5.02 4.58
CA TRP A 100 -6.85 -6.10 5.48
C TRP A 100 -5.53 -5.72 6.15
N LEU A 101 -5.54 -5.68 7.48
CA LEU A 101 -4.36 -5.46 8.31
C LEU A 101 -4.10 -6.76 9.07
N ASN A 102 -3.14 -7.55 8.59
CA ASN A 102 -2.81 -8.84 9.18
C ASN A 102 -1.54 -8.68 10.02
N SER A 103 -1.67 -8.82 11.34
CA SER A 103 -0.52 -8.90 12.25
C SER A 103 0.25 -10.20 12.03
N ASN A 104 1.50 -10.24 12.51
CA ASN A 104 2.21 -11.51 12.64
C ASN A 104 1.56 -12.31 13.77
N ASP A 105 0.93 -13.44 13.47
CA ASP A 105 0.54 -14.44 14.47
C ASP A 105 1.79 -15.19 14.97
N GLU A 106 2.72 -14.51 15.63
CA GLU A 106 3.86 -15.13 16.32
C GLU A 106 4.08 -14.57 17.73
N THR A 107 3.01 -14.46 18.50
CA THR A 107 3.10 -14.54 19.96
C THR A 107 2.25 -15.69 20.48
N ARG A 108 2.52 -16.91 20.01
CA ARG A 108 2.36 -18.06 20.90
C ARG A 108 3.45 -17.95 21.96
N ILE A 109 3.15 -17.24 23.03
CA ILE A 109 3.84 -17.46 24.30
C ILE A 109 3.35 -18.84 24.74
N ASP A 110 4.11 -19.88 24.42
CA ASP A 110 3.89 -21.19 25.01
C ASP A 110 4.08 -21.07 26.54
N PRO A 111 3.21 -21.71 27.34
CA PRO A 111 3.06 -21.48 28.78
C PRO A 111 4.26 -21.90 29.64
#